data_AF-A0A1Q9EAS6-F1
#
_entry.id   AF-A0A1Q9EAS6-F1
#
_cell.length_a   1.000
_cell.length_b   1.000
_cell.length_c   1.000
_cell.angle_alpha   90.00
_cell.angle_beta   90.00
_cell.angle_gamma   90.00
#
_symmetry.space_group_name_H-M   'P 1'
#
loop_
_entity.id
_entity.type
_entity.pdbx_description
1 polymer ?
#
loop_
_entity_poly.entity_id
_entity_poly.type
_entity_poly.pdbx_seq_one_letter_code
_entity_poly.pdbx_strand_id
1 'polypeptide(L)'
;MAARDWNDKPFELHPQGVGALTIPVIPGPEILKEAIEKAFVALPETCATRCALTANFEDNDGISAVHWFGRASDLSNTSWSALRGSILGRQSCVQSCHLQWVILVHGSGGMTYTNWRYAAKLVALGFGVLAPDSMAAPKHLHLRHKDPVVLKKTQTSRKYWAAEPVYKSSCGWDEASGKYPFCYSTKVENLLSEPDLWKVYYERIFLLRRRELDWLLEHMPAFMGSARLFLFGHSEGAMVAARYYHPALAERLSGRIISAWSCEENYFVGSKAGSLICDGQCEERAPVLNIIGTEDQFFSSRNFSVAAQVANSSVHYGSKKLLGHCLNSFGAGNVRSSAVLLLQGASHDVSLTHDDASRSFLSEFLSSPHDFVRGDARSLKLFCKTEKHGLHLCQEDGQTEPLLETESGLAHTVYHFPPCSASTSELPSVAAGRAVAFLLPSWLLQGADDVTLVGLALFLRLAIAFFGVFVCCFLLCGCRRGVPGISKWVRGSQTRPRVADVTRTLFQPILNGALLGEDEADRPGPWWQPWRPDSEEKELTRYSDWLAWPVLGEVRILRLAPDRSGAENWCTVR
;
A
#
# COMPACT_ATOMS: atom_id res chain seq x y z
N MET A 1 3.76 24.71 22.07
CA MET A 1 2.77 25.03 23.13
C MET A 1 1.58 24.10 22.98
N ALA A 2 0.93 23.70 24.10
CA ALA A 2 -0.46 23.19 24.23
C ALA A 2 -1.17 22.45 23.06
N ALA A 3 -0.48 21.61 22.28
CA ALA A 3 -1.10 20.86 21.16
C ALA A 3 -2.16 19.81 21.59
N ARG A 4 -2.35 19.57 22.90
CA ARG A 4 -3.35 18.61 23.41
C ARG A 4 -4.77 19.20 23.48
N ASP A 5 -4.94 20.44 23.94
CA ASP A 5 -6.27 21.01 24.23
C ASP A 5 -7.12 21.23 22.96
N TRP A 6 -6.47 21.55 21.84
CA TRP A 6 -7.14 21.75 20.56
C TRP A 6 -7.77 20.46 20.01
N ASN A 7 -7.12 19.30 20.17
CA ASN A 7 -7.52 18.06 19.52
C ASN A 7 -8.89 17.53 19.98
N ASP A 8 -9.30 17.92 21.18
CA ASP A 8 -10.53 17.43 21.84
C ASP A 8 -11.73 18.38 21.65
N LYS A 9 -11.54 19.49 20.90
CA LYS A 9 -12.61 20.47 20.59
C LYS A 9 -12.70 20.74 19.07
N PRO A 10 -13.88 21.07 18.55
CA PRO A 10 -14.01 21.68 17.23
C PRO A 10 -13.38 23.08 17.23
N PHE A 11 -13.01 23.57 16.06
CA PHE A 11 -12.57 24.96 15.85
C PHE A 11 -13.04 25.46 14.49
N GLU A 12 -13.10 26.77 14.31
CA GLU A 12 -13.43 27.38 13.02
C GLU A 12 -12.15 27.77 12.28
N LEU A 13 -12.19 27.61 10.96
CA LEU A 13 -11.17 28.01 10.01
C LEU A 13 -11.82 28.92 8.97
N HIS A 14 -11.14 29.95 8.48
CA HIS A 14 -11.73 30.93 7.57
C HIS A 14 -11.01 30.96 6.21
N PRO A 15 -11.14 29.92 5.35
CA PRO A 15 -10.58 29.96 4.01
C PRO A 15 -11.20 31.08 3.17
N GLN A 16 -10.35 31.80 2.44
CA GLN A 16 -10.74 32.92 1.59
C GLN A 16 -11.73 32.46 0.52
N GLY A 17 -12.90 33.12 0.47
CA GLY A 17 -13.96 32.84 -0.50
C GLY A 17 -14.86 31.66 -0.17
N VAL A 18 -14.74 31.04 1.01
CA VAL A 18 -15.51 29.83 1.40
C VAL A 18 -16.41 30.07 2.62
N GLY A 19 -16.07 31.05 3.47
CA GLY A 19 -16.76 31.30 4.73
C GLY A 19 -16.14 30.53 5.89
N ALA A 20 -16.76 30.63 7.07
CA ALA A 20 -16.32 29.88 8.25
C ALA A 20 -16.59 28.38 8.06
N LEU A 21 -15.55 27.57 8.29
CA LEU A 21 -15.57 26.12 8.17
C LEU A 21 -15.30 25.51 9.55
N THR A 22 -16.30 24.86 10.14
CA THR A 22 -16.13 24.14 11.40
C THR A 22 -15.34 22.85 11.16
N ILE A 23 -14.13 22.78 11.72
CA ILE A 23 -13.31 21.57 11.75
C ILE A 23 -13.72 20.75 12.99
N PRO A 24 -14.26 19.53 12.83
CA PRO A 24 -14.74 18.74 13.96
C PRO A 24 -13.60 18.06 14.72
N VAL A 25 -13.93 17.56 15.92
CA VAL A 25 -13.11 16.57 16.63
C VAL A 25 -13.03 15.31 15.78
N ILE A 26 -11.86 14.66 15.77
CA ILE A 26 -11.71 13.39 15.03
C ILE A 26 -12.48 12.31 15.81
N PRO A 27 -13.40 11.57 15.17
CA PRO A 27 -14.09 10.45 15.80
C PRO A 27 -13.13 9.29 16.12
N GLY A 28 -13.56 8.34 16.95
CA GLY A 28 -12.77 7.17 17.29
C GLY A 28 -12.40 6.33 16.05
N PRO A 29 -11.33 5.50 16.13
CA PRO A 29 -10.84 4.74 14.98
C PRO A 29 -11.88 3.77 14.41
N GLU A 30 -12.84 3.31 15.21
CA GLU A 30 -13.96 2.45 14.79
C GLU A 30 -14.86 3.09 13.74
N ILE A 31 -14.96 4.41 13.72
CA ILE A 31 -15.72 5.17 12.73
C ILE A 31 -15.00 5.20 11.36
N LEU A 32 -13.68 4.93 11.34
CA LEU A 32 -12.91 4.75 10.11
C LEU A 32 -12.94 3.31 9.57
N LYS A 33 -13.67 2.38 10.23
CA LYS A 33 -13.86 1.00 9.77
C LYS A 33 -14.27 0.95 8.30
N GLU A 34 -15.26 1.75 7.89
CA GLU A 34 -15.75 1.75 6.51
C GLU A 34 -14.71 2.24 5.48
N ALA A 35 -13.79 3.14 5.86
CA ALA A 35 -12.70 3.58 5.01
C ALA A 35 -11.68 2.46 4.74
N ILE A 36 -11.47 1.59 5.74
CA ILE A 36 -10.67 0.36 5.60
C ILE A 36 -11.46 -0.74 4.87
N GLU A 37 -12.77 -0.86 5.07
CA GLU A 37 -13.59 -1.81 4.30
C GLU A 37 -13.63 -1.49 2.81
N LYS A 38 -13.60 -0.19 2.49
CA LYS A 38 -13.49 0.32 1.13
C LYS A 38 -12.05 0.61 0.72
N ALA A 39 -11.04 0.19 1.48
CA ALA A 39 -9.63 0.35 1.11
C ALA A 39 -9.41 -0.18 -0.32
N PHE A 40 -8.63 0.55 -1.11
CA PHE A 40 -8.24 0.11 -2.44
C PHE A 40 -7.23 -1.05 -2.33
N VAL A 41 -7.33 -2.03 -3.23
CA VAL A 41 -6.41 -3.18 -3.30
C VAL A 41 -5.99 -3.42 -4.74
N ALA A 42 -4.70 -3.65 -4.97
CA ALA A 42 -4.18 -4.18 -6.23
C ALA A 42 -3.49 -5.53 -5.99
N LEU A 43 -3.71 -6.47 -6.90
CA LEU A 43 -3.15 -7.83 -6.88
C LEU A 43 -2.47 -8.16 -8.22
N PRO A 44 -1.28 -8.79 -8.20
CA PRO A 44 -0.56 -9.20 -9.41
C PRO A 44 -1.32 -10.30 -10.13
N GLU A 45 -1.05 -10.45 -11.43
CA GLU A 45 -1.73 -11.39 -12.32
C GLU A 45 -1.77 -12.81 -11.76
N THR A 46 -0.63 -13.29 -11.28
CA THR A 46 -0.47 -14.63 -10.70
C THR A 46 -1.39 -14.88 -9.51
N CYS A 47 -1.71 -13.85 -8.72
CA CYS A 47 -2.67 -13.93 -7.61
C CYS A 47 -4.11 -13.70 -8.08
N ALA A 48 -4.35 -12.73 -8.97
CA ALA A 48 -5.66 -12.45 -9.54
C ALA A 48 -6.25 -13.71 -10.23
N THR A 49 -5.47 -14.34 -11.10
CA THR A 49 -5.81 -15.58 -11.79
C THR A 49 -6.06 -16.73 -10.81
N ARG A 50 -5.18 -16.91 -9.80
CA ARG A 50 -5.37 -17.92 -8.73
C ARG A 50 -6.68 -17.72 -7.96
N CYS A 51 -7.13 -16.47 -7.81
CA CYS A 51 -8.35 -16.13 -7.07
C CYS A 51 -9.61 -16.03 -7.94
N ALA A 52 -9.52 -16.42 -9.22
CA ALA A 52 -10.58 -16.27 -10.22
C ALA A 52 -11.13 -14.84 -10.26
N LEU A 53 -10.24 -13.85 -10.16
CA LEU A 53 -10.53 -12.43 -10.30
C LEU A 53 -10.21 -12.02 -11.74
N THR A 54 -11.18 -11.44 -12.43
CA THR A 54 -11.00 -10.90 -13.78
C THR A 54 -10.11 -9.66 -13.71
N ALA A 55 -8.90 -9.74 -14.25
CA ALA A 55 -8.01 -8.59 -14.40
C ALA A 55 -8.71 -7.44 -15.15
N ASN A 56 -8.43 -6.20 -14.72
CA ASN A 56 -9.17 -5.00 -15.13
C ASN A 56 -8.28 -3.76 -15.26
N PHE A 57 -6.96 -3.94 -15.19
CA PHE A 57 -5.96 -2.89 -15.30
C PHE A 57 -4.87 -3.24 -16.34
N GLU A 58 -4.64 -2.31 -17.28
CA GLU A 58 -3.54 -2.32 -18.24
C GLU A 58 -2.42 -1.41 -17.73
N ASP A 59 -1.21 -1.97 -17.56
CA ASP A 59 -0.02 -1.17 -17.24
C ASP A 59 0.45 -0.35 -18.47
N ASN A 60 1.46 0.49 -18.29
CA ASN A 60 1.94 1.50 -19.25
C ASN A 60 2.20 0.94 -20.66
N ASP A 61 2.70 -0.28 -20.74
CA ASP A 61 3.11 -0.94 -21.99
C ASP A 61 1.93 -1.32 -22.90
N GLY A 62 0.68 -1.11 -22.47
CA GLY A 62 -0.53 -1.40 -23.26
C GLY A 62 -0.81 -2.88 -23.48
N ILE A 63 -0.01 -3.76 -22.87
CA ILE A 63 -0.25 -5.20 -22.82
C ILE A 63 -1.57 -5.43 -22.06
N SER A 64 -2.39 -6.35 -22.58
CA SER A 64 -3.74 -6.70 -22.11
C SER A 64 -3.86 -6.74 -20.60
N ALA A 65 -5.02 -6.34 -20.05
CA ALA A 65 -5.23 -6.23 -18.61
C ALA A 65 -4.77 -7.48 -17.84
N VAL A 66 -3.61 -7.39 -17.18
CA VAL A 66 -2.95 -8.48 -16.42
C VAL A 66 -3.20 -8.37 -14.92
N HIS A 67 -3.44 -7.17 -14.39
CA HIS A 67 -3.55 -6.96 -12.94
C HIS A 67 -5.00 -6.72 -12.51
N TRP A 68 -5.28 -7.07 -11.25
CA TRP A 68 -6.59 -6.84 -10.64
C TRP A 68 -6.55 -5.69 -9.65
N PHE A 69 -7.43 -4.72 -9.85
CA PHE A 69 -7.59 -3.51 -9.04
C PHE A 69 -9.03 -3.50 -8.51
N GLY A 70 -9.21 -3.35 -7.21
CA GLY A 70 -10.53 -3.41 -6.58
C GLY A 70 -10.57 -2.77 -5.20
N ARG A 71 -11.65 -3.04 -4.46
CA ARG A 71 -11.76 -2.70 -3.04
C ARG A 71 -11.47 -3.92 -2.17
N ALA A 72 -11.14 -3.72 -0.91
CA ALA A 72 -10.96 -4.83 0.03
C ALA A 72 -12.29 -5.59 0.24
N SER A 73 -13.42 -4.88 0.26
CA SER A 73 -14.77 -5.46 0.18
C SER A 73 -15.06 -6.25 -1.11
N ASP A 74 -14.22 -6.15 -2.14
CA ASP A 74 -14.40 -6.94 -3.36
C ASP A 74 -13.82 -8.36 -3.27
N LEU A 75 -12.90 -8.59 -2.33
CA LEU A 75 -12.18 -9.85 -2.11
C LEU A 75 -12.92 -10.84 -1.22
N SER A 76 -13.92 -10.39 -0.48
CA SER A 76 -14.78 -11.19 0.39
C SER A 76 -16.24 -11.10 -0.06
N ASN A 77 -17.07 -12.06 0.36
CA ASN A 77 -18.53 -11.96 0.26
C ASN A 77 -19.14 -11.34 1.55
N THR A 78 -18.30 -10.87 2.47
CA THR A 78 -18.65 -10.46 3.84
C THR A 78 -17.66 -9.39 4.35
N SER A 79 -18.11 -8.49 5.23
CA SER A 79 -17.35 -7.33 5.77
C SER A 79 -15.98 -7.70 6.38
N TRP A 80 -15.05 -6.74 6.58
CA TRP A 80 -13.69 -6.99 7.10
C TRP A 80 -13.65 -7.77 8.42
N SER A 81 -14.69 -7.69 9.26
CA SER A 81 -14.78 -8.51 10.47
C SER A 81 -14.79 -10.02 10.18
N ALA A 82 -15.24 -10.44 9.00
CA ALA A 82 -15.15 -11.83 8.54
C ALA A 82 -13.73 -12.23 8.10
N LEU A 83 -12.81 -11.28 7.84
CA LEU A 83 -11.41 -11.61 7.55
C LEU A 83 -10.68 -12.23 8.76
N ARG A 84 -11.24 -12.11 9.98
CA ARG A 84 -10.74 -12.81 11.18
C ARG A 84 -11.33 -14.21 11.38
N GLY A 85 -12.34 -14.62 10.61
CA GLY A 85 -13.08 -15.88 10.82
C GLY A 85 -13.38 -16.62 9.52
N SER A 86 -12.76 -17.79 9.34
CA SER A 86 -12.76 -18.57 8.09
C SER A 86 -14.15 -18.88 7.52
N ILE A 87 -14.63 -18.09 6.55
CA ILE A 87 -15.80 -18.43 5.73
C ILE A 87 -15.52 -18.15 4.23
N LEU A 88 -15.24 -19.25 3.52
CA LEU A 88 -15.47 -19.51 2.09
C LEU A 88 -14.71 -18.68 1.03
N GLY A 89 -13.56 -19.22 0.61
CA GLY A 89 -13.14 -19.22 -0.80
C GLY A 89 -12.06 -18.21 -1.19
N ARG A 90 -12.42 -16.93 -1.35
CA ARG A 90 -11.53 -15.94 -1.96
C ARG A 90 -10.46 -15.38 -1.03
N GLN A 91 -10.76 -15.20 0.25
CA GLN A 91 -9.75 -14.79 1.23
C GLN A 91 -8.62 -15.83 1.37
N SER A 92 -8.99 -17.12 1.44
CA SER A 92 -8.04 -18.23 1.43
C SER A 92 -7.15 -18.25 0.19
N CYS A 93 -7.65 -17.75 -0.95
CA CYS A 93 -6.81 -17.59 -2.13
C CYS A 93 -5.76 -16.48 -1.96
N VAL A 94 -6.13 -15.27 -1.55
CA VAL A 94 -5.14 -14.17 -1.37
C VAL A 94 -4.07 -14.57 -0.35
N GLN A 95 -4.46 -15.30 0.70
CA GLN A 95 -3.52 -15.91 1.64
C GLN A 95 -2.58 -16.93 0.97
N SER A 96 -3.08 -17.76 0.06
CA SER A 96 -2.27 -18.73 -0.70
C SER A 96 -1.34 -18.10 -1.74
N CYS A 97 -1.46 -16.81 -2.05
CA CYS A 97 -0.59 -16.13 -3.01
C CYS A 97 0.81 -15.82 -2.45
N HIS A 98 1.02 -15.89 -1.13
CA HIS A 98 2.30 -15.59 -0.47
C HIS A 98 2.92 -14.23 -0.86
N LEU A 99 2.08 -13.23 -1.14
CA LEU A 99 2.53 -11.91 -1.59
C LEU A 99 3.33 -11.18 -0.51
N GLN A 100 4.35 -10.43 -0.95
CA GLN A 100 4.89 -9.30 -0.19
C GLN A 100 3.93 -8.11 -0.35
N TRP A 101 3.84 -7.25 0.67
CA TRP A 101 2.81 -6.20 0.72
C TRP A 101 3.38 -4.80 0.85
N VAL A 102 2.73 -3.85 0.20
CA VAL A 102 2.92 -2.42 0.42
C VAL A 102 1.62 -1.81 0.93
N ILE A 103 1.69 -1.20 2.11
CA ILE A 103 0.65 -0.28 2.58
C ILE A 103 0.91 1.06 1.90
N LEU A 104 0.02 1.47 1.01
CA LEU A 104 0.13 2.71 0.23
C LEU A 104 -0.81 3.78 0.82
N VAL A 105 -0.22 4.77 1.50
CA VAL A 105 -0.94 5.92 2.05
C VAL A 105 -1.09 6.96 0.94
N HIS A 106 -2.32 7.16 0.46
CA HIS A 106 -2.61 8.05 -0.65
C HIS A 106 -2.35 9.53 -0.31
N GLY A 107 -2.00 10.32 -1.33
CA GLY A 107 -2.01 11.79 -1.28
C GLY A 107 -3.43 12.38 -1.19
N SER A 108 -3.55 13.69 -1.14
CA SER A 108 -4.81 14.36 -0.83
C SER A 108 -5.91 14.28 -1.88
N GLY A 109 -5.59 13.87 -3.11
CA GLY A 109 -6.58 13.54 -4.14
C GLY A 109 -7.31 12.21 -3.91
N GLY A 110 -6.83 11.37 -2.98
CA GLY A 110 -7.18 9.95 -2.88
C GLY A 110 -6.33 9.09 -3.81
N MET A 111 -6.81 7.88 -4.13
CA MET A 111 -6.23 6.97 -5.13
C MET A 111 -6.45 7.45 -6.59
N THR A 112 -5.98 8.65 -6.89
CA THR A 112 -5.99 9.29 -8.21
C THR A 112 -4.57 9.53 -8.74
N TYR A 113 -4.45 9.84 -10.03
CA TYR A 113 -3.22 10.23 -10.72
C TYR A 113 -1.98 9.39 -10.36
N THR A 114 -1.07 9.95 -9.56
CA THR A 114 0.22 9.34 -9.18
C THR A 114 0.07 8.20 -8.19
N ASN A 115 -0.92 8.25 -7.29
CA ASN A 115 -1.16 7.15 -6.33
C ASN A 115 -1.62 5.87 -7.06
N TRP A 116 -2.45 6.03 -8.10
CA TRP A 116 -2.87 4.95 -8.98
C TRP A 116 -1.68 4.34 -9.75
N ARG A 117 -0.82 5.20 -10.34
CA ARG A 117 0.40 4.76 -11.04
C ARG A 117 1.41 4.09 -10.10
N TYR A 118 1.57 4.55 -8.86
CA TYR A 118 2.40 3.82 -7.89
C TYR A 118 1.82 2.45 -7.56
N ALA A 119 0.50 2.32 -7.37
CA ALA A 119 -0.11 0.99 -7.21
C ALA A 119 0.18 0.06 -8.42
N ALA A 120 0.14 0.60 -9.64
CA ALA A 120 0.51 -0.11 -10.87
C ALA A 120 1.98 -0.58 -10.89
N LYS A 121 2.95 0.29 -10.57
CA LYS A 121 4.37 -0.09 -10.48
C LYS A 121 4.61 -1.20 -9.47
N LEU A 122 4.01 -1.06 -8.28
CA LEU A 122 4.17 -2.01 -7.18
C LEU A 122 3.57 -3.38 -7.51
N VAL A 123 2.41 -3.41 -8.15
CA VAL A 123 1.72 -4.66 -8.49
C VAL A 123 2.35 -5.37 -9.69
N ALA A 124 2.91 -4.63 -10.65
CA ALA A 124 3.73 -5.20 -11.72
C ALA A 124 5.02 -5.84 -11.16
N LEU A 125 5.62 -5.24 -10.12
CA LEU A 125 6.71 -5.82 -9.32
C LEU A 125 6.32 -7.06 -8.49
N GLY A 126 5.07 -7.54 -8.58
CA GLY A 126 4.60 -8.73 -7.86
C GLY A 126 4.14 -8.50 -6.43
N PHE A 127 4.07 -7.25 -5.95
CA PHE A 127 3.59 -6.92 -4.62
C PHE A 127 2.06 -6.82 -4.58
N GLY A 128 1.46 -7.25 -3.47
CA GLY A 128 0.10 -6.84 -3.12
C GLY A 128 0.12 -5.39 -2.62
N VAL A 129 -0.78 -4.56 -3.12
CA VAL A 129 -0.94 -3.17 -2.62
C VAL A 129 -2.23 -3.09 -1.83
N LEU A 130 -2.15 -2.58 -0.61
CA LEU A 130 -3.31 -2.21 0.20
C LEU A 130 -3.25 -0.72 0.50
N ALA A 131 -4.21 0.04 -0.01
CA ALA A 131 -4.30 1.47 0.21
C ALA A 131 -5.58 1.81 1.02
N PRO A 132 -5.45 2.01 2.34
CA PRO A 132 -6.46 2.65 3.17
C PRO A 132 -7.03 3.91 2.49
N ASP A 133 -8.37 4.03 2.41
CA ASP A 133 -9.03 5.05 1.61
C ASP A 133 -10.03 5.88 2.41
N SER A 134 -9.52 6.85 3.18
CA SER A 134 -10.34 7.85 3.88
C SER A 134 -11.24 8.68 2.95
N MET A 135 -10.96 8.75 1.64
CA MET A 135 -11.93 9.38 0.71
C MET A 135 -13.17 8.51 0.53
N ALA A 136 -13.10 7.20 0.74
CA ALA A 136 -14.27 6.33 0.71
C ALA A 136 -15.04 6.28 2.06
N ALA A 137 -14.62 7.04 3.07
CA ALA A 137 -15.33 7.15 4.36
C ALA A 137 -16.78 7.60 4.16
N PRO A 138 -17.77 7.08 4.91
CA PRO A 138 -19.18 7.35 4.66
C PRO A 138 -19.57 8.82 4.87
N LYS A 139 -20.42 9.35 3.98
CA LYS A 139 -20.81 10.77 3.89
C LYS A 139 -21.27 11.38 5.22
N HIS A 140 -22.05 10.62 6.00
CA HIS A 140 -22.64 11.05 7.27
C HIS A 140 -21.62 11.38 8.37
N LEU A 141 -20.34 11.02 8.19
CA LEU A 141 -19.28 11.39 9.13
C LEU A 141 -18.77 12.82 8.92
N HIS A 142 -19.07 13.43 7.78
CA HIS A 142 -18.64 14.78 7.42
C HIS A 142 -17.15 15.04 7.70
N LEU A 143 -16.28 14.09 7.30
CA LEU A 143 -14.82 14.22 7.42
C LEU A 143 -14.21 14.67 6.09
N ARG A 144 -13.93 13.69 5.21
CA ARG A 144 -13.56 13.84 3.79
C ARG A 144 -14.27 12.72 3.03
N HIS A 145 -14.66 13.00 1.78
CA HIS A 145 -15.32 12.00 0.95
C HIS A 145 -15.10 12.25 -0.54
N LYS A 146 -15.08 11.16 -1.30
CA LYS A 146 -15.34 11.07 -2.73
C LYS A 146 -16.13 9.78 -2.96
N ASP A 147 -17.15 9.80 -3.81
CA ASP A 147 -17.95 8.60 -4.10
C ASP A 147 -17.07 7.57 -4.82
N PRO A 148 -16.80 6.40 -4.22
CA PRO A 148 -15.97 5.38 -4.85
C PRO A 148 -16.71 4.74 -6.03
N VAL A 149 -16.00 4.49 -7.13
CA VAL A 149 -16.57 3.72 -8.24
C VAL A 149 -16.44 2.22 -7.98
N VAL A 150 -17.36 1.45 -8.57
CA VAL A 150 -17.22 -0.01 -8.64
C VAL A 150 -16.13 -0.33 -9.66
N LEU A 151 -15.06 -0.98 -9.20
CA LEU A 151 -13.91 -1.35 -10.05
C LEU A 151 -14.15 -2.70 -10.78
N LYS A 152 -15.13 -3.49 -10.33
CA LYS A 152 -15.64 -4.68 -11.02
C LYS A 152 -16.49 -4.29 -12.24
N LYS A 153 -16.18 -4.86 -13.41
CA LYS A 153 -16.96 -4.77 -14.66
C LYS A 153 -17.17 -3.34 -15.23
N THR A 154 -16.09 -2.72 -15.71
CA THR A 154 -16.20 -1.82 -16.88
C THR A 154 -15.42 -2.44 -18.04
N GLN A 155 -16.05 -2.55 -19.22
CA GLN A 155 -15.46 -3.17 -20.41
C GLN A 155 -14.34 -2.34 -21.05
N THR A 156 -14.09 -1.13 -20.55
CA THR A 156 -12.85 -0.40 -20.77
C THR A 156 -11.85 -0.79 -19.69
N SER A 157 -10.75 -1.41 -20.13
CA SER A 157 -9.54 -1.53 -19.36
C SER A 157 -9.11 -0.16 -18.85
N ARG A 158 -8.73 -0.10 -17.58
CA ARG A 158 -8.26 1.15 -16.98
C ARG A 158 -6.79 1.27 -17.27
N LYS A 159 -6.43 2.30 -18.02
CA LYS A 159 -5.06 2.56 -18.45
C LYS A 159 -4.23 3.15 -17.30
N TYR A 160 -2.93 2.92 -17.38
CA TYR A 160 -1.92 3.50 -16.50
C TYR A 160 -2.08 5.02 -16.27
N TRP A 161 -2.29 5.79 -17.34
CA TRP A 161 -2.44 7.26 -17.30
C TRP A 161 -3.84 7.78 -16.93
N ALA A 162 -4.70 6.96 -16.31
CA ALA A 162 -6.02 7.40 -15.88
C ALA A 162 -5.94 8.44 -14.75
N ALA A 163 -6.57 9.61 -14.96
CA ALA A 163 -6.59 10.73 -14.01
C ALA A 163 -7.35 10.40 -12.71
N GLU A 164 -8.67 10.19 -12.80
CA GLU A 164 -9.53 9.85 -11.66
C GLU A 164 -10.22 8.50 -11.84
N PRO A 165 -9.50 7.37 -11.83
CA PRO A 165 -10.12 6.06 -11.95
C PRO A 165 -10.99 5.72 -10.73
N VAL A 166 -10.56 6.02 -9.51
CA VAL A 166 -11.12 5.38 -8.30
C VAL A 166 -12.41 6.03 -7.75
N TYR A 167 -12.76 7.24 -8.21
CA TYR A 167 -13.90 8.01 -7.70
C TYR A 167 -14.71 8.68 -8.82
N LYS A 168 -15.94 9.11 -8.49
CA LYS A 168 -16.84 9.84 -9.42
C LYS A 168 -17.34 11.19 -8.90
N SER A 169 -16.80 11.68 -7.79
CA SER A 169 -17.12 13.00 -7.23
C SER A 169 -15.91 13.63 -6.56
N SER A 170 -15.96 14.96 -6.40
CA SER A 170 -14.93 15.78 -5.78
C SER A 170 -14.95 15.70 -4.25
N CYS A 171 -13.85 16.19 -3.65
CA CYS A 171 -13.69 16.41 -2.22
C CYS A 171 -13.43 17.92 -2.07
N GLY A 172 -14.30 18.65 -1.37
CA GLY A 172 -14.21 20.10 -1.28
C GLY A 172 -15.14 20.69 -0.22
N TRP A 173 -15.00 21.99 0.00
CA TRP A 173 -15.76 22.77 0.99
C TRP A 173 -17.02 23.42 0.43
N ASP A 174 -17.26 23.33 -0.87
CA ASP A 174 -18.47 23.81 -1.53
C ASP A 174 -19.64 22.82 -1.40
N GLU A 175 -20.86 23.26 -1.77
CA GLU A 175 -22.06 22.43 -1.67
C GLU A 175 -22.11 21.28 -2.69
N ALA A 176 -21.55 21.46 -3.90
CA ALA A 176 -21.52 20.41 -4.91
C ALA A 176 -20.58 19.26 -4.49
N SER A 177 -19.48 19.60 -3.80
CA SER A 177 -18.59 18.64 -3.15
C SER A 177 -19.08 18.14 -1.79
N GLY A 178 -20.16 18.68 -1.22
CA GLY A 178 -20.75 18.20 0.04
C GLY A 178 -20.15 18.76 1.35
N LYS A 179 -19.44 19.89 1.31
CA LYS A 179 -18.92 20.63 2.49
C LYS A 179 -18.08 19.77 3.46
N TYR A 180 -17.09 19.05 2.95
CA TYR A 180 -16.26 18.15 3.75
C TYR A 180 -15.01 18.85 4.33
N PRO A 181 -14.90 19.08 5.65
CA PRO A 181 -13.89 19.93 6.25
C PRO A 181 -12.44 19.45 6.07
N PHE A 182 -12.18 18.15 5.90
CA PHE A 182 -10.83 17.60 5.70
C PHE A 182 -10.39 17.50 4.22
N CYS A 183 -11.17 18.03 3.29
CA CYS A 183 -10.75 18.26 1.90
C CYS A 183 -9.94 19.57 1.80
N TYR A 184 -8.68 19.55 2.23
CA TYR A 184 -7.91 20.78 2.46
C TYR A 184 -7.51 21.58 1.21
N SER A 185 -7.11 22.84 1.42
CA SER A 185 -6.50 23.71 0.41
C SER A 185 -5.04 24.02 0.71
N THR A 186 -4.20 24.11 -0.32
CA THR A 186 -2.79 24.55 -0.24
C THR A 186 -2.59 26.00 -0.68
N LYS A 187 -3.66 26.77 -0.87
CA LYS A 187 -3.59 28.19 -1.26
C LYS A 187 -2.78 28.99 -0.24
N VAL A 188 -1.75 29.70 -0.69
CA VAL A 188 -0.82 30.43 0.19
C VAL A 188 -1.54 31.51 0.98
N GLU A 189 -2.53 32.17 0.37
CA GLU A 189 -3.34 33.24 0.96
C GLU A 189 -4.12 32.74 2.18
N ASN A 190 -4.66 31.53 2.09
CA ASN A 190 -5.31 30.84 3.20
C ASN A 190 -4.30 30.57 4.33
N LEU A 191 -3.17 29.92 4.00
CA LEU A 191 -2.15 29.55 4.99
C LEU A 191 -1.59 30.74 5.76
N LEU A 192 -1.54 31.92 5.13
CA LEU A 192 -1.01 33.15 5.71
C LEU A 192 -2.06 33.98 6.47
N SER A 193 -3.37 33.77 6.27
CA SER A 193 -4.41 34.51 6.99
C SER A 193 -4.50 34.12 8.47
N GLU A 194 -4.40 32.82 8.77
CA GLU A 194 -4.60 32.26 10.11
C GLU A 194 -3.54 31.17 10.45
N PRO A 195 -2.24 31.50 10.38
CA PRO A 195 -1.15 30.51 10.32
C PRO A 195 -1.18 29.46 11.44
N ASP A 196 -1.54 29.85 12.67
CA ASP A 196 -1.57 28.92 13.80
C ASP A 196 -2.79 27.98 13.77
N LEU A 197 -3.94 28.42 13.22
CA LEU A 197 -5.09 27.55 12.98
C LEU A 197 -4.80 26.57 11.83
N TRP A 198 -4.11 27.00 10.77
CA TRP A 198 -3.67 26.08 9.70
C TRP A 198 -2.69 25.01 10.18
N LYS A 199 -1.76 25.34 11.10
CA LYS A 199 -0.90 24.34 11.74
C LYS A 199 -1.70 23.31 12.54
N VAL A 200 -2.70 23.76 13.32
CA VAL A 200 -3.61 22.87 14.07
C VAL A 200 -4.46 22.01 13.13
N TYR A 201 -4.90 22.57 12.01
CA TYR A 201 -5.68 21.87 10.99
C TYR A 201 -4.89 20.77 10.26
N TYR A 202 -3.64 21.03 9.85
CA TYR A 202 -2.81 19.98 9.26
C TYR A 202 -2.40 18.89 10.27
N GLU A 203 -2.21 19.23 11.54
CA GLU A 203 -2.02 18.21 12.58
C GLU A 203 -3.30 17.38 12.79
N ARG A 204 -4.49 17.99 12.67
CA ARG A 204 -5.78 17.27 12.67
C ARG A 204 -5.89 16.29 11.49
N ILE A 205 -5.42 16.69 10.30
CA ILE A 205 -5.32 15.80 9.13
C ILE A 205 -4.37 14.64 9.42
N PHE A 206 -3.16 14.91 9.92
CA PHE A 206 -2.22 13.84 10.32
C PHE A 206 -2.85 12.85 11.30
N LEU A 207 -3.52 13.34 12.35
CA LEU A 207 -4.17 12.50 13.36
C LEU A 207 -5.33 11.66 12.78
N LEU A 208 -6.07 12.17 11.80
CA LEU A 208 -7.12 11.43 11.10
C LEU A 208 -6.52 10.26 10.31
N ARG A 209 -5.48 10.54 9.52
CA ARG A 209 -4.76 9.55 8.73
C ARG A 209 -4.00 8.53 9.59
N ARG A 210 -3.50 8.97 10.75
CA ARG A 210 -2.89 8.10 11.78
C ARG A 210 -3.90 7.09 12.34
N ARG A 211 -5.10 7.53 12.74
CA ARG A 211 -6.14 6.64 13.27
C ARG A 211 -6.61 5.59 12.25
N GLU A 212 -6.59 5.93 10.97
CA GLU A 212 -6.86 4.96 9.90
C GLU A 212 -5.78 3.86 9.85
N LEU A 213 -4.49 4.22 9.98
CA LEU A 213 -3.40 3.24 10.05
C LEU A 213 -3.41 2.43 11.35
N ASP A 214 -3.75 3.05 12.49
CA ASP A 214 -3.92 2.34 13.77
C ASP A 214 -5.03 1.27 13.63
N TRP A 215 -6.21 1.65 13.12
CA TRP A 215 -7.30 0.70 12.85
C TRP A 215 -6.89 -0.40 11.86
N LEU A 216 -6.18 -0.05 10.78
CA LEU A 216 -5.67 -1.01 9.81
C LEU A 216 -4.78 -2.06 10.50
N LEU A 217 -3.82 -1.65 11.32
CA LEU A 217 -2.87 -2.59 11.95
C LEU A 217 -3.56 -3.49 12.97
N GLU A 218 -4.46 -2.95 13.78
CA GLU A 218 -5.28 -3.73 14.72
C GLU A 218 -6.12 -4.79 13.99
N HIS A 219 -6.61 -4.48 12.79
CA HIS A 219 -7.51 -5.33 11.99
C HIS A 219 -6.82 -6.02 10.81
N MET A 220 -5.50 -5.94 10.71
CA MET A 220 -4.75 -6.41 9.54
C MET A 220 -4.93 -7.92 9.34
N PRO A 221 -5.17 -8.42 8.11
CA PRO A 221 -5.40 -9.84 7.89
C PRO A 221 -4.17 -10.67 8.24
N ALA A 222 -4.38 -11.83 8.86
CA ALA A 222 -3.29 -12.70 9.33
C ALA A 222 -2.31 -13.13 8.21
N PHE A 223 -2.75 -13.16 6.94
CA PHE A 223 -1.89 -13.48 5.80
C PHE A 223 -0.84 -12.41 5.49
N MET A 224 -1.08 -11.14 5.84
CA MET A 224 -0.04 -10.11 5.79
C MET A 224 0.95 -10.28 6.95
N GLY A 225 0.56 -11.00 8.00
CA GLY A 225 1.31 -11.24 9.24
C GLY A 225 2.75 -11.71 9.06
N SER A 226 2.98 -12.63 8.13
CA SER A 226 4.30 -13.22 7.85
C SER A 226 4.98 -12.68 6.57
N ALA A 227 4.35 -11.73 5.88
CA ALA A 227 4.89 -11.16 4.64
C ALA A 227 5.91 -10.04 4.92
N ARG A 228 6.86 -9.84 4.00
CA ARG A 228 7.62 -8.58 3.92
C ARG A 228 6.64 -7.44 3.70
N LEU A 229 6.74 -6.41 4.53
CA LEU A 229 5.80 -5.29 4.57
C LEU A 229 6.54 -3.98 4.37
N PHE A 230 6.04 -3.15 3.45
CA PHE A 230 6.55 -1.81 3.20
C PHE A 230 5.46 -0.77 3.49
N LEU A 231 5.86 0.44 3.87
CA LEU A 231 4.97 1.58 4.06
C LEU A 231 5.39 2.70 3.11
N PHE A 232 4.58 2.89 2.07
CA PHE A 232 4.74 3.91 1.05
C PHE A 232 3.76 5.04 1.35
N GLY A 233 4.20 6.29 1.32
CA GLY A 233 3.30 7.44 1.24
C GLY A 233 3.67 8.38 0.09
N HIS A 234 2.67 9.06 -0.47
CA HIS A 234 2.86 10.14 -1.45
C HIS A 234 2.16 11.43 -0.99
N SER A 235 2.82 12.59 -1.09
CA SER A 235 2.25 13.91 -0.73
C SER A 235 1.73 13.95 0.73
N GLU A 236 0.45 14.26 0.96
CA GLU A 236 -0.21 14.13 2.27
C GLU A 236 0.09 12.76 2.93
N GLY A 237 -0.04 11.69 2.17
CA GLY A 237 0.26 10.33 2.62
C GLY A 237 1.73 10.10 2.91
N ALA A 238 2.65 10.83 2.28
CA ALA A 238 4.09 10.77 2.58
C ALA A 238 4.42 11.40 3.93
N MET A 239 3.79 12.53 4.27
CA MET A 239 3.88 13.13 5.60
C MET A 239 3.38 12.17 6.68
N VAL A 240 2.22 11.54 6.45
CA VAL A 240 1.67 10.53 7.36
C VAL A 240 2.58 9.32 7.47
N ALA A 241 2.97 8.71 6.34
CA ALA A 241 3.84 7.54 6.31
C ALA A 241 5.16 7.84 7.04
N ALA A 242 5.83 8.94 6.72
CA ALA A 242 7.09 9.34 7.34
C ALA A 242 7.00 9.42 8.87
N ARG A 243 5.98 10.09 9.41
CA ARG A 243 5.77 10.30 10.85
C ARG A 243 5.22 9.08 11.58
N TYR A 244 4.43 8.24 10.89
CA TYR A 244 3.68 7.18 11.54
C TYR A 244 4.59 6.11 12.17
N TYR A 245 4.42 5.93 13.48
CA TYR A 245 5.07 4.91 14.29
C TYR A 245 4.05 4.07 15.03
N HIS A 246 4.18 2.75 14.92
CA HIS A 246 3.47 1.76 15.71
C HIS A 246 4.40 0.56 15.93
N PRO A 247 4.62 0.06 17.17
CA PRO A 247 5.61 -0.99 17.44
C PRO A 247 5.43 -2.24 16.56
N ALA A 248 4.20 -2.75 16.47
CA ALA A 248 3.90 -3.95 15.65
C ALA A 248 4.11 -3.76 14.14
N LEU A 249 4.23 -2.52 13.65
CA LEU A 249 4.64 -2.24 12.26
C LEU A 249 6.17 -2.07 12.18
N ALA A 250 6.77 -1.35 13.12
CA ALA A 250 8.22 -1.10 13.15
C ALA A 250 9.04 -2.40 13.19
N GLU A 251 8.57 -3.42 13.91
CA GLU A 251 9.22 -4.74 13.97
C GLU A 251 9.16 -5.53 12.64
N ARG A 252 8.26 -5.16 11.73
CA ARG A 252 7.91 -5.93 10.52
C ARG A 252 8.21 -5.19 9.22
N LEU A 253 8.57 -3.91 9.31
CA LEU A 253 8.79 -3.04 8.16
C LEU A 253 10.12 -3.40 7.47
N SER A 254 10.03 -3.84 6.21
CA SER A 254 11.20 -4.08 5.35
C SER A 254 11.76 -2.78 4.75
N GLY A 255 10.97 -1.70 4.73
CA GLY A 255 11.40 -0.39 4.27
C GLY A 255 10.26 0.63 4.21
N ARG A 256 10.62 1.90 4.14
CA ARG A 256 9.70 3.05 4.09
C ARG A 256 9.98 3.90 2.86
N ILE A 257 8.94 4.30 2.14
CA ILE A 257 9.05 5.15 0.95
C ILE A 257 8.24 6.44 1.17
N ILE A 258 8.89 7.58 0.94
CA ILE A 258 8.36 8.93 1.18
C ILE A 258 8.46 9.70 -0.14
N SER A 259 7.37 9.71 -0.92
CA SER A 259 7.32 10.37 -2.23
C SER A 259 6.71 11.77 -2.14
N ALA A 260 7.33 12.76 -2.79
CA ALA A 260 6.80 14.11 -2.96
C ALA A 260 6.41 14.79 -1.63
N TRP A 261 7.29 14.65 -0.63
CA TRP A 261 7.28 15.44 0.61
C TRP A 261 8.73 15.61 1.10
N SER A 262 9.06 16.77 1.65
CA SER A 262 10.44 17.12 2.01
C SER A 262 10.86 16.69 3.42
N CYS A 263 9.95 16.18 4.26
CA CYS A 263 10.19 15.95 5.68
C CYS A 263 10.72 17.16 6.47
N GLU A 264 10.46 18.39 6.03
CA GLU A 264 10.89 19.61 6.71
C GLU A 264 9.74 20.26 7.47
N GLU A 265 10.05 21.16 8.40
CA GLU A 265 9.07 22.06 8.98
C GLU A 265 8.52 22.98 7.88
N ASN A 266 7.24 22.81 7.54
CA ASN A 266 6.58 23.46 6.40
C ASN A 266 5.08 23.61 6.68
N TYR A 267 4.27 23.93 5.67
CA TYR A 267 2.85 24.20 5.87
C TYR A 267 2.03 22.95 6.31
N PHE A 268 2.43 21.73 5.95
CA PHE A 268 1.82 20.51 6.51
C PHE A 268 2.24 20.25 7.96
N VAL A 269 3.43 20.71 8.35
CA VAL A 269 4.07 20.33 9.61
C VAL A 269 4.73 21.57 10.20
N GLY A 270 3.96 22.34 10.97
CA GLY A 270 4.39 23.59 11.59
C GLY A 270 5.31 23.44 12.80
N SER A 271 6.03 22.32 12.94
CA SER A 271 7.10 22.17 13.94
C SER A 271 8.12 21.11 13.56
N LYS A 272 9.39 21.36 13.86
CA LYS A 272 10.50 20.40 13.74
C LYS A 272 10.22 19.03 14.38
N ALA A 273 9.43 18.97 15.46
CA ALA A 273 9.09 17.70 16.11
C ALA A 273 8.25 16.80 15.20
N GLY A 274 7.25 17.38 14.52
CA GLY A 274 6.44 16.64 13.54
C GLY A 274 7.16 16.36 12.21
N SER A 275 8.34 16.95 11.97
CA SER A 275 9.12 16.67 10.75
C SER A 275 10.06 15.47 10.92
N LEU A 276 10.15 14.90 12.13
CA LEU A 276 10.95 13.73 12.43
C LEU A 276 10.31 12.46 11.85
N ILE A 277 11.16 11.60 11.30
CA ILE A 277 10.74 10.26 10.86
C ILE A 277 10.31 9.45 12.09
N CYS A 278 9.15 8.78 11.97
CA CYS A 278 8.52 7.98 13.02
C CYS A 278 8.23 8.76 14.32
N ASP A 279 7.95 10.07 14.25
CA ASP A 279 7.86 10.98 15.40
C ASP A 279 9.10 10.85 16.33
N GLY A 280 10.28 10.52 15.77
CA GLY A 280 11.54 10.30 16.47
C GLY A 280 11.71 8.95 17.17
N GLN A 281 10.80 7.99 16.95
CA GLN A 281 10.74 6.71 17.69
C GLN A 281 11.19 5.46 16.91
N CYS A 282 11.58 5.58 15.64
CA CYS A 282 12.01 4.41 14.89
C CYS A 282 13.37 3.87 15.34
N GLU A 283 13.43 2.56 15.60
CA GLU A 283 14.69 1.84 15.61
C GLU A 283 15.26 1.71 14.19
N GLU A 284 16.59 1.56 14.11
CA GLU A 284 17.42 1.71 12.90
C GLU A 284 17.25 0.62 11.82
N ARG A 285 16.21 -0.21 11.92
CA ARG A 285 16.07 -1.47 11.17
C ARG A 285 15.58 -1.30 9.73
N ALA A 286 14.57 -0.45 9.50
CA ALA A 286 13.92 -0.33 8.20
C ALA A 286 14.53 0.82 7.38
N PRO A 287 15.12 0.56 6.20
CA PRO A 287 15.64 1.62 5.33
C PRO A 287 14.57 2.60 4.87
N VAL A 288 14.94 3.87 4.71
CA VAL A 288 14.03 4.95 4.32
C VAL A 288 14.47 5.58 3.00
N LEU A 289 13.58 5.53 2.00
CA LEU A 289 13.76 6.15 0.70
C LEU A 289 12.89 7.40 0.58
N ASN A 290 13.49 8.56 0.29
CA ASN A 290 12.77 9.76 -0.13
C ASN A 290 12.93 9.96 -1.64
N ILE A 291 11.84 10.26 -2.34
CA ILE A 291 11.82 10.54 -3.78
C ILE A 291 11.06 11.85 -3.98
N ILE A 292 11.72 12.89 -4.49
CA ILE A 292 11.11 14.22 -4.66
C ILE A 292 11.70 14.94 -5.87
N GLY A 293 10.89 15.72 -6.58
CA GLY A 293 11.33 16.52 -7.72
C GLY A 293 11.90 17.88 -7.32
N THR A 294 12.89 18.39 -8.06
CA THR A 294 13.45 19.73 -7.81
C THR A 294 12.44 20.85 -8.06
N GLU A 295 11.43 20.59 -8.90
CA GLU A 295 10.38 21.55 -9.25
C GLU A 295 9.02 21.18 -8.65
N ASP A 296 9.01 20.41 -7.54
CA ASP A 296 7.80 20.11 -6.77
C ASP A 296 7.13 21.42 -6.29
N GLN A 297 5.91 21.65 -6.79
CA GLN A 297 5.15 22.89 -6.58
C GLN A 297 4.64 23.08 -5.13
N PHE A 298 4.83 22.09 -4.26
CA PHE A 298 4.36 22.11 -2.89
C PHE A 298 5.52 22.08 -1.89
N PHE A 299 6.52 21.21 -2.09
CA PHE A 299 7.53 20.88 -1.09
C PHE A 299 9.00 21.14 -1.50
N SER A 300 9.27 21.55 -2.74
CA SER A 300 10.63 21.95 -3.12
C SER A 300 11.07 23.24 -2.39
N SER A 301 12.36 23.54 -2.41
CA SER A 301 12.92 24.81 -1.93
C SER A 301 12.80 25.96 -2.94
N ARG A 302 12.16 25.74 -4.10
CA ARG A 302 11.96 26.77 -5.14
C ARG A 302 10.96 27.83 -4.67
N ASN A 303 11.23 29.10 -4.95
CA ASN A 303 10.37 30.23 -4.52
C ASN A 303 8.90 30.17 -5.00
N PHE A 304 8.58 29.37 -6.02
CA PHE A 304 7.19 29.15 -6.45
C PHE A 304 6.46 28.08 -5.63
N SER A 305 7.16 27.25 -4.84
CA SER A 305 6.52 26.18 -4.07
C SER A 305 5.70 26.75 -2.92
N VAL A 306 4.61 26.09 -2.55
CA VAL A 306 3.78 26.51 -1.40
C VAL A 306 4.63 26.62 -0.14
N ALA A 307 5.49 25.64 0.14
CA ALA A 307 6.37 25.63 1.30
C ALA A 307 7.36 26.81 1.31
N ALA A 308 7.99 27.14 0.18
CA ALA A 308 8.90 28.28 0.10
C ALA A 308 8.16 29.62 0.22
N GLN A 309 6.99 29.75 -0.39
CA GLN A 309 6.17 30.96 -0.31
C GLN A 309 5.75 31.27 1.13
N VAL A 310 5.25 30.29 1.89
CA VAL A 310 4.88 30.53 3.30
C VAL A 310 6.09 30.75 4.22
N ALA A 311 7.21 30.06 3.97
CA ALA A 311 8.44 30.22 4.75
C ALA A 311 9.10 31.59 4.57
N ASN A 312 9.06 32.12 3.34
CA ASN A 312 9.60 33.44 2.99
C ASN A 312 8.65 34.60 3.37
N SER A 313 7.43 34.32 3.82
CA SER A 313 6.48 35.34 4.25
C SER A 313 6.92 36.07 5.54
N SER A 314 6.41 37.30 5.71
CA SER A 314 6.55 38.07 6.96
C SER A 314 5.89 37.41 8.17
N VAL A 315 4.94 36.50 7.93
CA VAL A 315 4.17 35.76 8.95
C VAL A 315 4.96 34.56 9.51
N HIS A 316 6.08 34.18 8.87
CA HIS A 316 7.01 33.15 9.33
C HIS A 316 6.36 31.79 9.64
N TYR A 317 5.79 31.17 8.60
CA TYR A 317 5.22 29.82 8.68
C TYR A 317 6.16 28.81 8.00
N GLY A 318 6.89 28.04 8.80
CA GLY A 318 7.78 26.96 8.35
C GLY A 318 9.26 27.25 8.60
N SER A 319 10.13 26.32 8.15
CA SER A 319 11.57 26.49 8.22
C SER A 319 12.05 27.65 7.35
N LYS A 320 12.83 28.57 7.93
CA LYS A 320 13.52 29.65 7.19
C LYS A 320 14.57 29.15 6.17
N LYS A 321 14.93 27.86 6.23
CA LYS A 321 15.85 27.22 5.29
C LYS A 321 15.30 25.85 4.92
N LEU A 322 14.56 25.81 3.82
CA LEU A 322 14.13 24.57 3.18
C LEU A 322 15.23 24.07 2.24
N LEU A 323 15.52 22.78 2.29
CA LEU A 323 16.32 22.08 1.29
C LEU A 323 15.45 21.46 0.18
N GLY A 324 14.18 21.15 0.51
CA GLY A 324 13.25 20.47 -0.39
C GLY A 324 13.38 18.94 -0.35
N HIS A 325 13.98 18.36 0.70
CA HIS A 325 14.20 16.92 0.80
C HIS A 325 14.49 16.42 2.24
N CYS A 326 14.28 15.13 2.50
CA CYS A 326 14.26 14.57 3.86
C CYS A 326 15.62 14.41 4.57
N LEU A 327 16.75 14.69 3.91
CA LEU A 327 18.11 14.43 4.43
C LEU A 327 18.36 14.96 5.86
N ASN A 328 17.93 16.19 6.16
CA ASN A 328 18.08 16.79 7.49
C ASN A 328 17.33 16.00 8.58
N SER A 329 16.11 15.54 8.25
CA SER A 329 15.25 14.82 9.19
C SER A 329 15.66 13.36 9.37
N PHE A 330 16.41 12.78 8.42
CA PHE A 330 17.09 11.50 8.62
C PHE A 330 18.17 11.62 9.69
N GLY A 331 19.06 12.61 9.58
CA GLY A 331 20.08 12.89 10.59
C GLY A 331 19.51 13.26 11.96
N ALA A 332 18.45 14.08 12.01
CA ALA A 332 17.80 14.48 13.26
C ALA A 332 16.92 13.39 13.89
N GLY A 333 16.40 12.46 13.10
CA GLY A 333 15.52 11.36 13.54
C GLY A 333 16.23 10.03 13.80
N ASN A 334 17.57 10.02 13.91
CA ASN A 334 18.40 8.83 14.07
C ASN A 334 18.24 7.77 12.95
N VAL A 335 17.80 8.16 11.75
CA VAL A 335 17.67 7.24 10.61
C VAL A 335 19.06 6.98 10.02
N ARG A 336 19.65 5.81 10.32
CA ARG A 336 20.99 5.43 9.83
C ARG A 336 21.03 4.85 8.43
N SER A 337 19.92 4.27 7.96
CA SER A 337 19.82 3.61 6.65
C SER A 337 18.84 4.39 5.78
N SER A 338 19.32 5.29 4.93
CA SER A 338 18.45 6.15 4.13
C SER A 338 19.07 6.65 2.83
N ALA A 339 18.24 6.86 1.81
CA ALA A 339 18.61 7.56 0.59
C ALA A 339 17.57 8.63 0.22
N VAL A 340 18.05 9.70 -0.43
CA VAL A 340 17.25 10.77 -1.03
C VAL A 340 17.50 10.79 -2.52
N LEU A 341 16.46 10.60 -3.33
CA LEU A 341 16.48 10.79 -4.77
C LEU A 341 15.85 12.14 -5.08
N LEU A 342 16.68 13.10 -5.47
CA LEU A 342 16.26 14.42 -5.90
C LEU A 342 16.26 14.43 -7.44
N LEU A 343 15.06 14.39 -8.01
CA LEU A 343 14.83 14.18 -9.44
C LEU A 343 14.80 15.54 -10.17
N GLN A 344 15.79 15.78 -11.02
CA GLN A 344 16.04 17.07 -11.66
C GLN A 344 14.94 17.41 -12.67
N GLY A 345 14.30 18.57 -12.52
CA GLY A 345 13.19 19.00 -13.40
C GLY A 345 11.84 18.33 -13.09
N ALA A 346 11.81 17.27 -12.27
CA ALA A 346 10.56 16.62 -11.91
C ALA A 346 9.64 17.51 -11.06
N SER A 347 8.34 17.39 -11.33
CA SER A 347 7.27 18.07 -10.59
C SER A 347 6.88 17.30 -9.31
N HIS A 348 5.80 17.73 -8.64
CA HIS A 348 5.17 16.95 -7.57
C HIS A 348 4.77 15.53 -8.02
N ASP A 349 4.38 15.39 -9.29
CA ASP A 349 4.25 14.12 -9.97
C ASP A 349 5.52 13.78 -10.74
N VAL A 350 6.35 12.94 -10.15
CA VAL A 350 7.61 12.48 -10.77
C VAL A 350 7.37 11.51 -11.93
N SER A 351 6.20 10.87 -12.01
CA SER A 351 5.89 9.89 -13.06
C SER A 351 5.58 10.51 -14.43
N LEU A 352 5.62 11.85 -14.56
CA LEU A 352 5.52 12.52 -15.87
C LEU A 352 6.84 12.56 -16.64
N THR A 353 7.97 12.51 -15.95
CA THR A 353 9.32 12.72 -16.53
C THR A 353 10.36 11.68 -16.09
N HIS A 354 10.08 10.93 -15.02
CA HIS A 354 10.99 9.93 -14.45
C HIS A 354 10.23 8.61 -14.18
N ASP A 355 9.39 8.15 -15.12
CA ASP A 355 8.61 6.92 -14.91
C ASP A 355 9.51 5.68 -14.88
N ASP A 356 10.45 5.58 -15.80
CA ASP A 356 11.35 4.42 -15.97
C ASP A 356 12.42 4.40 -14.87
N ALA A 357 13.04 5.55 -14.59
CA ALA A 357 13.93 5.70 -13.45
C ALA A 357 13.21 5.34 -12.13
N SER A 358 11.99 5.83 -11.90
CA SER A 358 11.26 5.50 -10.66
C SER A 358 10.75 4.07 -10.58
N ARG A 359 10.42 3.41 -11.71
CA ARG A 359 10.19 1.95 -11.76
C ARG A 359 11.45 1.20 -11.34
N SER A 360 12.60 1.60 -11.87
CA SER A 360 13.91 1.02 -11.52
C SER A 360 14.24 1.17 -10.03
N PHE A 361 14.10 2.39 -9.48
CA PHE A 361 14.38 2.67 -8.07
C PHE A 361 13.48 1.87 -7.13
N LEU A 362 12.18 1.79 -7.42
CA LEU A 362 11.23 1.00 -6.63
C LEU A 362 11.56 -0.50 -6.70
N SER A 363 11.90 -1.02 -7.88
CA SER A 363 12.28 -2.42 -8.08
C SER A 363 13.47 -2.83 -7.20
N GLU A 364 14.57 -2.07 -7.26
CA GLU A 364 15.78 -2.39 -6.50
C GLU A 364 15.63 -2.12 -5.01
N PHE A 365 14.96 -1.03 -4.60
CA PHE A 365 14.70 -0.75 -3.20
C PHE A 365 13.80 -1.80 -2.54
N LEU A 366 12.73 -2.26 -3.21
CA LEU A 366 11.85 -3.29 -2.65
C LEU A 366 12.51 -4.68 -2.64
N SER A 367 13.38 -4.95 -3.62
CA SER A 367 14.20 -6.15 -3.66
C SER A 367 15.20 -6.17 -2.50
N SER A 368 16.16 -5.24 -2.46
CA SER A 368 17.16 -5.12 -1.39
C SER A 368 17.25 -3.68 -0.82
N PRO A 369 16.43 -3.35 0.19
CA PRO A 369 16.33 -2.00 0.74
C PRO A 369 17.64 -1.47 1.31
N HIS A 370 18.45 -2.34 1.94
CA HIS A 370 19.73 -1.94 2.52
C HIS A 370 20.81 -1.69 1.47
N ASP A 371 20.92 -2.54 0.44
CA ASP A 371 21.92 -2.34 -0.62
C ASP A 371 21.60 -1.08 -1.43
N PHE A 372 20.30 -0.81 -1.66
CA PHE A 372 19.85 0.41 -2.31
C PHE A 372 20.32 1.67 -1.56
N VAL A 373 20.05 1.78 -0.26
CA VAL A 373 20.42 2.98 0.51
C VAL A 373 21.92 3.13 0.80
N ARG A 374 22.73 2.08 0.56
CA ARG A 374 24.20 2.20 0.53
C ARG A 374 24.74 2.81 -0.77
N GLY A 375 23.90 2.95 -1.81
CA GLY A 375 24.32 3.41 -3.13
C GLY A 375 24.81 2.30 -4.06
N ASP A 376 24.62 1.03 -3.70
CA ASP A 376 25.11 -0.11 -4.49
C ASP A 376 24.23 -0.42 -5.72
N ALA A 377 22.98 0.04 -5.73
CA ALA A 377 21.99 -0.20 -6.78
C ALA A 377 22.44 0.24 -8.18
N ARG A 378 22.04 -0.53 -9.21
CA ARG A 378 22.35 -0.29 -10.62
C ARG A 378 21.66 0.98 -11.11
N SER A 379 20.38 1.16 -10.81
CA SER A 379 19.58 2.34 -11.15
C SER A 379 20.18 3.64 -10.62
N LEU A 380 20.72 3.64 -9.40
CA LEU A 380 21.42 4.81 -8.86
C LEU A 380 22.67 5.18 -9.67
N LYS A 381 23.38 4.18 -10.23
CA LYS A 381 24.57 4.39 -11.08
C LYS A 381 24.21 4.78 -12.52
N LEU A 382 23.03 4.39 -13.00
CA LEU A 382 22.53 4.72 -14.35
C LEU A 382 21.93 6.13 -14.40
N PHE A 383 21.00 6.42 -13.48
CA PHE A 383 20.16 7.62 -13.55
C PHE A 383 20.67 8.77 -12.67
N CYS A 384 21.57 8.51 -11.72
CA CYS A 384 21.92 9.50 -10.69
C CYS A 384 23.42 9.73 -10.52
N LYS A 385 23.75 10.98 -10.16
CA LYS A 385 25.02 11.34 -9.55
C LYS A 385 24.88 11.28 -8.03
N THR A 386 25.61 10.38 -7.39
CA THR A 386 25.66 10.29 -5.93
C THR A 386 26.44 11.47 -5.35
N GLU A 387 25.77 12.24 -4.50
CA GLU A 387 26.35 13.30 -3.67
C GLU A 387 26.63 12.75 -2.25
N LYS A 388 26.99 13.63 -1.32
CA LYS A 388 27.32 13.24 0.06
C LYS A 388 26.09 12.73 0.83
N HIS A 389 26.34 11.80 1.76
CA HIS A 389 25.38 11.32 2.77
C HIS A 389 24.09 10.68 2.22
N GLY A 390 24.16 9.98 1.09
CA GLY A 390 23.01 9.27 0.51
C GLY A 390 22.02 10.19 -0.21
N LEU A 391 22.43 11.41 -0.56
CA LEU A 391 21.73 12.24 -1.54
C LEU A 391 22.16 11.83 -2.95
N HIS A 392 21.21 11.62 -3.84
CA HIS A 392 21.44 11.28 -5.25
C HIS A 392 20.68 12.28 -6.13
N LEU A 393 21.39 12.97 -7.02
CA LEU A 393 20.83 13.89 -8.01
C LEU A 393 20.57 13.10 -9.29
N CYS A 394 19.30 12.84 -9.62
CA CYS A 394 18.93 12.00 -10.75
C CYS A 394 18.43 12.83 -11.93
N GLN A 395 18.75 12.40 -13.15
CA GLN A 395 18.33 13.06 -14.39
C GLN A 395 17.00 12.49 -14.89
N GLU A 396 16.35 13.25 -15.77
CA GLU A 396 15.14 12.88 -16.49
C GLU A 396 15.38 11.68 -17.42
N ASP A 397 14.33 10.86 -17.63
CA ASP A 397 14.39 9.71 -18.53
C ASP A 397 14.82 10.17 -19.94
N GLY A 398 15.84 9.53 -20.52
CA GLY A 398 16.36 9.85 -21.85
C GLY A 398 17.34 11.03 -21.95
N GLN A 399 17.69 11.72 -20.84
CA GLN A 399 18.77 12.74 -20.83
C GLN A 399 20.18 12.14 -20.69
N THR A 400 20.31 10.94 -20.11
CA THR A 400 21.54 10.14 -20.19
C THR A 400 21.62 9.45 -21.55
N GLU A 401 22.83 9.18 -22.06
CA GLU A 401 23.04 8.56 -23.40
C GLU A 401 22.07 7.38 -23.65
N PRO A 402 21.59 7.22 -24.90
CA PRO A 402 20.58 6.21 -25.23
C PRO A 402 21.02 4.87 -24.66
N LEU A 403 20.14 4.27 -23.84
CA LEU A 403 20.37 2.99 -23.16
C LEU A 403 20.99 2.02 -24.15
N LEU A 404 22.30 1.79 -24.01
CA LEU A 404 23.08 1.11 -25.05
C LEU A 404 22.45 -0.26 -25.31
N GLU A 405 22.09 -0.51 -26.56
CA GLU A 405 21.70 -1.84 -27.03
C GLU A 405 22.89 -2.79 -26.84
N THR A 406 22.99 -3.36 -25.65
CA THR A 406 23.76 -4.59 -25.44
C THR A 406 23.15 -5.67 -26.33
N GLU A 407 23.96 -6.54 -26.91
CA GLU A 407 23.51 -7.64 -27.80
C GLU A 407 22.51 -8.63 -27.13
N SER A 408 22.31 -8.51 -25.82
CA SER A 408 21.23 -9.17 -25.04
C SER A 408 19.86 -8.47 -25.08
N GLY A 409 19.71 -7.35 -25.77
CA GLY A 409 18.44 -6.64 -26.02
C GLY A 409 17.86 -5.87 -24.83
N LEU A 410 18.13 -4.55 -24.74
CA LEU A 410 17.42 -3.60 -23.89
C LEU A 410 17.32 -2.22 -24.54
N ALA A 411 16.32 -2.04 -25.41
CA ALA A 411 15.85 -0.74 -25.89
C ALA A 411 14.39 -0.57 -25.43
N HIS A 412 14.16 0.41 -24.54
CA HIS A 412 13.17 0.32 -23.46
C HIS A 412 13.37 -0.93 -22.58
N THR A 413 13.42 -0.76 -21.26
CA THR A 413 13.14 -1.89 -20.38
C THR A 413 11.62 -2.05 -20.35
N VAL A 414 11.06 -2.69 -21.37
CA VAL A 414 9.73 -3.32 -21.26
C VAL A 414 9.85 -4.27 -20.10
N TYR A 415 9.26 -3.90 -18.95
CA TYR A 415 9.36 -4.70 -17.74
C TYR A 415 8.40 -5.87 -17.84
N HIS A 416 8.76 -6.84 -18.69
CA HIS A 416 8.43 -8.23 -18.45
C HIS A 416 9.13 -8.64 -17.15
N PHE A 417 8.54 -8.27 -16.01
CA PHE A 417 8.93 -8.80 -14.73
C PHE A 417 8.80 -10.33 -14.85
N PRO A 418 9.91 -11.09 -14.84
CA PRO A 418 9.78 -12.53 -14.72
C PRO A 418 9.00 -12.75 -13.41
N PRO A 419 7.92 -13.56 -13.42
CA PRO A 419 7.10 -13.72 -12.23
C PRO A 419 8.03 -14.09 -11.09
N CYS A 420 8.02 -13.29 -10.01
CA CYS A 420 8.91 -13.49 -8.87
C CYS A 420 8.83 -14.95 -8.46
N SER A 421 9.84 -15.72 -8.85
CA SER A 421 9.96 -17.10 -8.46
C SER A 421 10.23 -17.05 -6.98
N ALA A 422 9.17 -17.25 -6.20
CA ALA A 422 9.30 -17.48 -4.77
C ALA A 422 10.34 -18.58 -4.65
N SER A 423 11.53 -18.24 -4.18
CA SER A 423 12.58 -19.21 -4.03
C SER A 423 12.08 -20.17 -2.96
N THR A 424 11.54 -21.31 -3.40
CA THR A 424 11.60 -22.53 -2.66
C THR A 424 13.09 -22.87 -2.58
N SER A 425 13.80 -22.16 -1.72
CA SER A 425 15.01 -22.67 -1.13
C SER A 425 14.59 -23.98 -0.50
N GLU A 426 14.94 -25.08 -1.17
CA GLU A 426 14.89 -26.38 -0.54
C GLU A 426 15.63 -26.21 0.79
N LEU A 427 14.93 -26.49 1.88
CA LEU A 427 15.55 -26.55 3.19
C LEU A 427 16.78 -27.46 3.04
N PRO A 428 18.00 -26.98 3.40
CA PRO A 428 19.17 -27.83 3.30
C PRO A 428 18.85 -29.10 4.07
N SER A 429 18.96 -30.24 3.37
CA SER A 429 18.46 -31.52 3.86
C SER A 429 19.08 -31.82 5.22
N VAL A 430 18.29 -31.66 6.28
CA VAL A 430 18.73 -31.96 7.64
C VAL A 430 19.12 -33.42 7.64
N ALA A 431 20.41 -33.68 7.85
CA ALA A 431 21.01 -34.99 7.72
C ALA A 431 20.15 -36.02 8.46
N ALA A 432 19.78 -37.09 7.77
CA ALA A 432 18.81 -38.07 8.25
C ALA A 432 19.25 -38.65 9.61
N GLY A 433 18.65 -38.13 10.68
CA GLY A 433 18.79 -38.66 12.03
C GLY A 433 18.27 -40.09 12.04
N ARG A 434 19.20 -41.04 12.24
CA ARG A 434 18.99 -42.50 12.26
C ARG A 434 17.56 -42.91 12.65
N ALA A 435 16.82 -43.47 11.69
CA ALA A 435 15.61 -44.21 11.99
C ALA A 435 15.98 -45.42 12.87
N VAL A 436 15.61 -45.37 14.15
CA VAL A 436 15.68 -46.53 15.04
C VAL A 436 14.55 -47.47 14.64
N ALA A 437 14.88 -48.45 13.80
CA ALA A 437 13.96 -49.54 13.48
C ALA A 437 13.70 -50.38 14.74
N PHE A 438 12.52 -50.22 15.34
CA PHE A 438 12.02 -51.16 16.34
C PHE A 438 11.72 -52.49 15.64
N LEU A 439 12.67 -53.41 15.71
CA LEU A 439 12.45 -54.81 15.34
C LEU A 439 11.48 -55.42 16.35
N LEU A 440 10.23 -55.62 15.94
CA LEU A 440 9.29 -56.46 16.69
C LEU A 440 9.81 -57.91 16.68
N PRO A 441 9.77 -58.63 17.81
CA PRO A 441 10.16 -60.04 17.85
C PRO A 441 9.31 -60.87 16.88
N SER A 442 9.93 -61.80 16.15
CA SER A 442 9.27 -62.60 15.11
C SER A 442 8.10 -63.46 15.62
N TRP A 443 8.05 -63.77 16.92
CA TRP A 443 6.95 -64.50 17.55
C TRP A 443 5.65 -63.69 17.68
N LEU A 444 5.70 -62.36 17.53
CA LEU A 444 4.53 -61.47 17.53
C LEU A 444 3.81 -61.40 16.17
N LEU A 445 4.38 -62.01 15.12
CA LEU A 445 3.86 -61.98 13.75
C LEU A 445 3.37 -63.35 13.23
N GLN A 446 3.38 -64.39 14.08
CA GLN A 446 2.81 -65.69 13.74
C GLN A 446 1.40 -65.83 14.31
N GLY A 447 0.38 -65.79 13.43
CA GLY A 447 -1.02 -66.07 13.78
C GLY A 447 -1.94 -64.85 13.95
N ALA A 448 -1.47 -63.63 13.69
CA ALA A 448 -2.34 -62.45 13.62
C ALA A 448 -3.03 -62.37 12.25
N ASP A 449 -4.35 -62.14 12.23
CA ASP A 449 -5.08 -61.79 11.01
C ASP A 449 -4.87 -60.32 10.61
N ASP A 450 -5.23 -59.97 9.38
CA ASP A 450 -5.05 -58.62 8.84
C ASP A 450 -5.78 -57.55 9.67
N VAL A 451 -6.91 -57.91 10.29
CA VAL A 451 -7.69 -57.02 11.16
C VAL A 451 -6.92 -56.70 12.44
N THR A 452 -6.28 -57.69 13.05
CA THR A 452 -5.45 -57.54 14.25
C THR A 452 -4.19 -56.70 13.95
N LEU A 453 -3.57 -56.92 12.79
CA LEU A 453 -2.41 -56.13 12.32
C LEU A 453 -2.75 -54.66 12.08
N VAL A 454 -3.89 -54.36 11.43
CA VAL A 454 -4.38 -52.98 11.25
C VAL A 454 -4.73 -52.34 12.58
N GLY A 455 -5.36 -53.07 13.50
CA GLY A 455 -5.67 -52.62 14.86
C GLY A 455 -4.41 -52.26 15.66
N LEU A 456 -3.38 -53.10 15.62
CA LEU A 456 -2.10 -52.87 16.30
C LEU A 456 -1.36 -51.65 15.71
N ALA A 457 -1.38 -51.47 14.39
CA ALA A 457 -0.79 -50.32 13.73
C ALA A 457 -1.50 -49.00 14.08
N LEU A 458 -2.83 -49.01 14.19
CA LEU A 458 -3.62 -47.87 14.66
C LEU A 458 -3.34 -47.56 16.14
N PHE A 459 -3.26 -48.58 16.99
CA PHE A 459 -2.94 -48.41 18.41
C PHE A 459 -1.53 -47.82 18.60
N LEU A 460 -0.52 -48.31 17.87
CA LEU A 460 0.84 -47.76 17.90
C LEU A 460 0.89 -46.29 17.42
N ARG A 461 0.18 -45.94 16.35
CA ARG A 461 0.09 -44.54 15.89
C ARG A 461 -0.56 -43.63 16.94
N LEU A 462 -1.62 -44.08 17.59
CA LEU A 462 -2.28 -43.34 18.68
C LEU A 462 -1.39 -43.22 19.91
N ALA A 463 -0.66 -44.28 20.29
CA ALA A 463 0.28 -44.27 21.40
C ALA A 463 1.45 -43.31 21.17
N ILE A 464 2.01 -43.28 19.95
CA ILE A 464 3.07 -42.33 19.56
C ILE A 464 2.55 -40.88 19.60
N ALA A 465 1.34 -40.62 19.12
CA ALA A 465 0.71 -39.30 19.23
C ALA A 465 0.51 -38.88 20.69
N PHE A 466 0.05 -39.80 21.56
CA PHE A 466 -0.12 -39.54 22.99
C PHE A 466 1.20 -39.26 23.70
N PHE A 467 2.26 -40.03 23.42
CA PHE A 467 3.60 -39.82 23.97
C PHE A 467 4.23 -38.50 23.48
N GLY A 468 4.05 -38.14 22.21
CA GLY A 468 4.53 -36.88 21.65
C GLY A 468 3.93 -35.66 22.37
N VAL A 469 2.62 -35.70 22.67
CA VAL A 469 1.95 -34.65 23.47
C VAL A 469 2.48 -34.64 24.91
N PHE A 470 2.70 -35.80 25.52
CA PHE A 470 3.20 -35.88 26.90
C PHE A 470 4.64 -35.34 27.05
N VAL A 471 5.52 -35.63 26.08
CA VAL A 471 6.91 -35.14 26.06
C VAL A 471 6.99 -33.64 25.77
N CYS A 472 6.17 -33.10 24.86
CA CYS A 472 6.06 -31.64 24.68
C CYS A 472 5.60 -30.92 25.95
N CYS A 473 4.61 -31.45 26.67
CA CYS A 473 4.16 -30.88 27.95
C CYS A 473 5.24 -30.93 29.04
N PHE A 474 6.08 -31.97 29.07
CA PHE A 474 7.16 -32.08 30.05
C PHE A 474 8.36 -31.17 29.75
N LEU A 475 8.72 -31.00 28.47
CA LEU A 475 9.86 -30.16 28.06
C LEU A 475 9.55 -28.65 28.12
N LEU A 476 8.28 -28.25 28.00
CA LEU A 476 7.89 -26.83 28.05
C LEU A 476 7.66 -26.28 29.47
N CYS A 477 7.75 -27.09 30.54
CA CYS A 477 7.47 -26.68 31.92
C CYS A 477 8.63 -26.86 32.92
N GLY A 478 9.85 -27.12 32.45
CA GLY A 478 10.93 -27.66 33.30
C GLY A 478 12.27 -26.89 33.34
N CYS A 479 12.31 -25.64 33.84
CA CYS A 479 13.43 -25.15 34.68
C CYS A 479 13.21 -23.74 35.27
N ARG A 480 13.32 -23.62 36.60
CA ARG A 480 13.40 -22.35 37.35
C ARG A 480 14.56 -22.40 38.34
N ARG A 481 15.51 -21.46 38.23
CA ARG A 481 16.31 -20.90 39.33
C ARG A 481 16.63 -19.44 38.96
N GLY A 482 16.44 -18.42 39.80
CA GLY A 482 15.91 -18.43 41.17
C GLY A 482 15.19 -17.12 41.52
N VAL A 483 14.74 -17.02 42.77
CA VAL A 483 14.04 -15.87 43.37
C VAL A 483 14.55 -15.74 44.80
N PRO A 484 14.69 -14.50 45.33
CA PRO A 484 13.99 -14.20 46.57
C PRO A 484 13.28 -12.84 46.52
N GLY A 485 11.99 -12.78 46.87
CA GLY A 485 11.26 -11.51 46.90
C GLY A 485 9.75 -11.61 47.12
N ILE A 486 9.35 -11.45 48.40
CA ILE A 486 8.02 -10.98 48.85
C ILE A 486 6.87 -12.03 48.78
N SER A 487 5.88 -11.83 49.67
CA SER A 487 5.07 -12.89 50.27
C SER A 487 3.57 -12.55 50.36
N LYS A 488 2.76 -13.59 50.65
CA LYS A 488 1.33 -13.58 51.03
C LYS A 488 0.32 -13.19 49.93
N TRP A 489 -0.50 -14.16 49.52
CA TRP A 489 -1.85 -14.36 50.09
C TRP A 489 -2.38 -15.77 49.77
N VAL A 490 -3.23 -16.34 50.64
CA VAL A 490 -3.74 -17.72 50.54
C VAL A 490 -5.23 -17.79 50.88
N ARG A 491 -6.01 -18.37 49.96
CA ARG A 491 -7.21 -19.25 50.10
C ARG A 491 -7.92 -19.27 48.74
N GLY A 492 -8.04 -20.42 48.06
CA GLY A 492 -9.11 -21.43 48.25
C GLY A 492 -10.13 -21.27 47.09
N SER A 493 -10.77 -22.29 46.52
CA SER A 493 -10.95 -23.70 46.88
C SER A 493 -11.07 -24.60 45.63
N GLN A 494 -11.00 -25.92 45.83
CA GLN A 494 -11.23 -26.93 44.78
C GLN A 494 -12.71 -27.05 44.39
N THR A 495 -13.02 -27.43 43.14
CA THR A 495 -13.86 -28.62 42.80
C THR A 495 -13.91 -28.91 41.28
N ARG A 496 -13.94 -30.21 40.97
CA ARG A 496 -14.36 -30.92 39.74
C ARG A 496 -14.99 -32.25 40.25
N PRO A 497 -15.72 -33.10 39.49
CA PRO A 497 -15.79 -33.21 38.01
C PRO A 497 -17.21 -33.50 37.44
N ARG A 498 -17.34 -33.66 36.10
CA ARG A 498 -17.73 -34.92 35.40
C ARG A 498 -17.87 -34.72 33.88
N VAL A 499 -17.97 -35.83 33.14
CA VAL A 499 -17.93 -35.96 31.66
C VAL A 499 -19.08 -36.87 31.18
N ALA A 500 -19.81 -36.42 30.14
CA ALA A 500 -20.80 -37.11 29.27
C ALA A 500 -21.39 -36.04 28.31
N ASP A 501 -22.03 -36.28 27.14
CA ASP A 501 -21.97 -37.36 26.13
C ASP A 501 -22.46 -36.76 24.78
N VAL A 502 -21.79 -36.98 23.64
CA VAL A 502 -21.92 -38.07 22.64
C VAL A 502 -23.25 -38.11 21.84
N THR A 503 -23.24 -37.39 20.71
CA THR A 503 -23.92 -37.65 19.39
C THR A 503 -25.44 -37.43 19.16
N ARG A 504 -25.77 -37.28 17.85
CA ARG A 504 -27.07 -37.15 17.14
C ARG A 504 -27.72 -35.75 17.12
N THR A 505 -28.27 -35.23 16.01
CA THR A 505 -28.50 -35.80 14.64
C THR A 505 -28.41 -34.73 13.53
N LEU A 506 -28.09 -35.16 12.30
CA LEU A 506 -28.29 -34.42 11.04
C LEU A 506 -29.67 -34.70 10.42
N PHE A 507 -30.03 -33.91 9.40
CA PHE A 507 -31.15 -34.03 8.43
C PHE A 507 -32.45 -33.22 8.65
N GLN A 508 -32.60 -32.25 7.73
CA GLN A 508 -33.81 -31.62 7.14
C GLN A 508 -34.87 -32.66 6.64
N PRO A 509 -36.13 -32.30 6.22
CA PRO A 509 -36.37 -31.27 5.18
C PRO A 509 -37.77 -30.57 5.01
N ILE A 510 -37.80 -29.63 4.04
CA ILE A 510 -38.88 -29.32 3.05
C ILE A 510 -40.07 -28.34 3.35
N LEU A 511 -40.02 -27.22 2.57
CA LEU A 511 -41.05 -26.43 1.83
C LEU A 511 -42.50 -26.21 2.33
N ASN A 512 -42.90 -24.92 2.32
CA ASN A 512 -44.09 -24.27 1.69
C ASN A 512 -44.35 -22.91 2.40
N GLY A 513 -44.86 -21.83 1.80
CA GLY A 513 -45.17 -21.48 0.41
C GLY A 513 -45.85 -20.10 0.31
N ALA A 514 -45.71 -19.43 -0.85
CA ALA A 514 -46.63 -18.46 -1.49
C ALA A 514 -47.34 -17.29 -0.74
N LEU A 515 -47.03 -16.07 -1.23
CA LEU A 515 -47.94 -15.01 -1.77
C LEU A 515 -48.69 -13.98 -0.89
N LEU A 516 -48.89 -12.82 -1.55
CA LEU A 516 -49.83 -11.67 -1.38
C LEU A 516 -49.43 -10.47 -0.49
N GLY A 517 -49.74 -9.27 -1.01
CA GLY A 517 -49.59 -7.94 -0.39
C GLY A 517 -49.33 -6.83 -1.44
N GLU A 518 -50.39 -6.20 -1.96
CA GLU A 518 -50.35 -5.06 -2.90
C GLU A 518 -50.45 -3.70 -2.17
N ASP A 519 -50.64 -2.62 -2.96
CA ASP A 519 -50.94 -1.19 -2.67
C ASP A 519 -49.74 -0.24 -2.96
N GLU A 520 -49.74 0.61 -4.00
CA GLU A 520 -50.52 1.86 -4.23
C GLU A 520 -50.17 3.02 -3.26
N ALA A 521 -49.97 4.29 -3.64
CA ALA A 521 -50.12 5.00 -4.94
C ALA A 521 -49.23 6.28 -5.04
N ASP A 522 -49.52 7.11 -6.05
CA ASP A 522 -49.29 8.56 -6.20
C ASP A 522 -48.04 9.17 -6.91
N ARG A 523 -48.37 9.87 -8.01
CA ARG A 523 -47.70 10.96 -8.77
C ARG A 523 -48.68 12.17 -8.72
N PRO A 524 -48.37 13.44 -9.09
CA PRO A 524 -47.42 13.94 -10.11
C PRO A 524 -46.61 15.19 -9.64
N GLY A 525 -45.86 15.97 -10.45
CA GLY A 525 -45.53 16.00 -11.88
C GLY A 525 -44.43 17.08 -12.15
N PRO A 526 -43.93 17.26 -13.39
CA PRO A 526 -42.70 18.02 -13.64
C PRO A 526 -42.93 19.46 -14.12
N TRP A 527 -42.11 20.42 -13.63
CA TRP A 527 -41.97 21.75 -14.23
C TRP A 527 -40.53 22.30 -14.11
N TRP A 528 -40.18 23.13 -15.10
CA TRP A 528 -39.00 24.01 -15.25
C TRP A 528 -37.71 23.47 -15.88
N GLN A 529 -37.11 24.40 -16.64
CA GLN A 529 -36.08 24.23 -17.68
C GLN A 529 -34.71 24.83 -17.25
N PRO A 530 -33.62 24.60 -18.00
CA PRO A 530 -32.27 24.72 -17.46
C PRO A 530 -31.72 26.16 -17.43
N TRP A 531 -30.85 26.41 -16.46
CA TRP A 531 -30.05 27.64 -16.36
C TRP A 531 -28.65 27.39 -16.94
N ARG A 532 -28.19 28.28 -17.84
CA ARG A 532 -26.78 28.38 -18.24
C ARG A 532 -26.04 29.32 -17.28
N PRO A 533 -24.72 29.15 -17.16
CA PRO A 533 -23.85 30.29 -17.40
C PRO A 533 -22.90 30.04 -18.59
N ASP A 534 -22.73 31.06 -19.42
CA ASP A 534 -21.73 31.10 -20.49
C ASP A 534 -20.35 31.59 -19.95
N SER A 535 -19.30 31.38 -20.75
CA SER A 535 -18.00 32.08 -20.74
C SER A 535 -17.14 32.10 -19.47
N GLU A 536 -16.06 31.33 -19.45
CA GLU A 536 -14.70 31.84 -19.80
C GLU A 536 -13.71 30.68 -20.02
N GLU A 537 -13.72 30.12 -21.22
CA GLU A 537 -12.72 29.13 -21.67
C GLU A 537 -11.99 29.69 -22.91
N LYS A 538 -10.88 30.41 -22.67
CA LYS A 538 -9.91 30.82 -23.69
C LYS A 538 -8.51 30.90 -23.12
N GLU A 539 -7.75 29.83 -23.30
CA GLU A 539 -6.44 29.80 -23.97
C GLU A 539 -5.68 28.52 -23.59
N LEU A 540 -5.67 27.54 -24.51
CA LEU A 540 -4.55 26.63 -24.80
C LEU A 540 -4.98 25.62 -25.89
N THR A 541 -5.14 26.11 -27.12
CA THR A 541 -5.35 25.22 -28.28
C THR A 541 -4.71 25.82 -29.54
N ARG A 542 -3.39 25.66 -29.66
CA ARG A 542 -2.65 25.77 -30.93
C ARG A 542 -1.46 24.81 -30.91
N TYR A 543 -1.59 23.68 -31.60
CA TYR A 543 -0.59 23.06 -32.49
C TYR A 543 -1.06 21.66 -32.91
N SER A 544 -2.00 21.59 -33.85
CA SER A 544 -2.36 20.33 -34.53
C SER A 544 -3.08 20.61 -35.86
N ASP A 545 -2.34 21.08 -36.86
CA ASP A 545 -2.82 21.20 -38.25
C ASP A 545 -1.69 20.90 -39.23
N TRP A 546 -1.47 19.62 -39.55
CA TRP A 546 -0.93 19.20 -40.85
C TRP A 546 -1.67 17.94 -41.31
N LEU A 547 -2.08 17.95 -42.58
CA LEU A 547 -3.10 17.07 -43.13
C LEU A 547 -2.60 15.66 -43.44
N ALA A 548 -3.47 14.67 -43.23
CA ALA A 548 -3.30 13.33 -43.77
C ALA A 548 -3.77 13.27 -45.23
N TRP A 549 -2.92 12.77 -46.13
CA TRP A 549 -3.30 12.24 -47.45
C TRP A 549 -2.61 10.88 -47.65
N PRO A 550 -3.26 9.91 -48.34
CA PRO A 550 -2.78 8.53 -48.40
C PRO A 550 -1.80 8.31 -49.57
N VAL A 551 -0.76 7.49 -49.35
CA VAL A 551 0.11 7.00 -50.43
C VAL A 551 0.23 5.48 -50.36
N LEU A 552 0.03 4.85 -51.51
CA LEU A 552 0.12 3.40 -51.72
C LEU A 552 1.59 2.93 -51.73
N GLY A 553 1.84 1.84 -51.02
CA GLY A 553 2.80 0.78 -51.37
C GLY A 553 4.25 1.12 -51.74
N GLU A 554 5.19 0.77 -50.86
CA GLU A 554 6.46 0.19 -51.31
C GLU A 554 6.97 -0.86 -50.30
N VAL A 555 6.94 -2.15 -50.68
CA VAL A 555 7.56 -3.23 -49.89
C VAL A 555 9.04 -3.28 -50.23
N ARG A 556 9.89 -2.71 -49.38
CA ARG A 556 11.35 -2.82 -49.51
C ARG A 556 11.85 -4.10 -48.85
N ILE A 557 12.10 -5.12 -49.67
CA ILE A 557 12.88 -6.29 -49.26
C ILE A 557 14.34 -5.84 -49.09
N LEU A 558 14.77 -5.65 -47.84
CA LEU A 558 16.18 -5.44 -47.51
C LEU A 558 16.94 -6.76 -47.70
N ARG A 559 17.63 -6.87 -48.83
CA ARG A 559 18.53 -7.98 -49.14
C ARG A 559 19.83 -7.77 -48.36
N LEU A 560 19.95 -8.41 -47.19
CA LEU A 560 21.20 -8.43 -46.43
C LEU A 560 22.32 -9.05 -47.28
N ALA A 561 23.48 -8.40 -47.31
CA ALA A 561 24.69 -8.94 -47.92
C ALA A 561 25.28 -10.03 -47.01
N PRO A 562 25.85 -11.12 -47.57
CA PRO A 562 26.44 -12.18 -46.77
C PRO A 562 27.76 -11.72 -46.12
N ASP A 563 27.88 -11.93 -44.81
CA ASP A 563 29.16 -11.86 -44.12
C ASP A 563 30.06 -13.06 -44.49
N ARG A 564 31.38 -12.86 -44.45
CA ARG A 564 32.43 -13.80 -44.87
C ARG A 564 32.89 -14.77 -43.77
N SER A 565 32.03 -15.12 -42.82
CA SER A 565 32.39 -15.96 -41.66
C SER A 565 31.97 -17.43 -41.76
N GLY A 566 30.95 -17.77 -42.56
CA GLY A 566 30.73 -19.14 -43.06
C GLY A 566 30.58 -20.26 -42.02
N ALA A 567 30.08 -19.96 -40.82
CA ALA A 567 29.90 -20.93 -39.73
C ALA A 567 28.51 -20.85 -39.10
N GLU A 568 27.63 -21.79 -39.44
CA GLU A 568 26.39 -22.02 -38.69
C GLU A 568 26.70 -22.72 -37.36
N ASN A 569 26.45 -22.04 -36.24
CA ASN A 569 26.43 -22.68 -34.91
C ASN A 569 24.99 -22.71 -34.38
N TRP A 570 24.34 -23.85 -34.54
CA TRP A 570 23.02 -24.11 -33.96
C TRP A 570 23.15 -24.44 -32.47
N CYS A 571 22.71 -23.54 -31.60
CA CYS A 571 22.50 -23.84 -30.17
C CYS A 571 21.00 -23.93 -29.88
N THR A 572 20.50 -25.17 -29.77
CA THR A 572 19.16 -25.44 -29.24
C THR A 572 19.22 -25.38 -27.71
N VAL A 573 18.43 -24.50 -27.09
CA VAL A 573 18.26 -24.44 -25.62
C VAL A 573 16.78 -24.71 -25.29
N ARG A 574 16.55 -25.52 -24.26
CA ARG A 574 15.23 -25.86 -23.71
C ARG A 574 14.82 -24.89 -22.62
#